data_AF-A0A0S8HDM9-F1
#
_entry.id   AF-A0A0S8HDM9-F1
#
_cell.length_a   1.000
_cell.length_b   1.000
_cell.length_c   1.000
_cell.angle_alpha   90.00
_cell.angle_beta   90.00
_cell.angle_gamma   90.00
#
_symmetry.space_group_name_H-M   'P 1'
#
loop_
_entity.id
_entity.type
_entity.pdbx_description
1 polymer ?
#
loop_
_entity_poly.entity_id
_entity_poly.type
_entity_poly.pdbx_seq_one_letter_code
_entity_poly.pdbx_strand_id
1 'polypeptide(L)'
;MSEVLIIVAVVAVLAVIVTVVFLRRRRPARAGGGEEPAAIEPPAGAGPAAREEARGEAAVPTRATGEAVTGAAEAEAVAAEPAAKPVPSEGELRSRVESQLTDSERMLGELREAAAAEGGEPALDAGSLEIMVEGLEEVRALARRKQWSQARDKCGALHAQLSLLLRSTRRGQSS
;
A
#
# COMPACT_ATOMS: atom_id res chain seq x y z
N MET A 1 25.79 -30.78 11.47
CA MET A 1 24.43 -31.19 11.06
C MET A 1 23.40 -30.10 11.33
N SER A 2 23.46 -29.39 12.47
CA SER A 2 22.50 -28.33 12.83
C SER A 2 22.48 -27.11 11.90
N GLU A 3 23.62 -26.73 11.32
CA GLU A 3 23.72 -25.56 10.42
C GLU A 3 22.96 -25.76 9.10
N VAL A 4 22.98 -26.99 8.56
CA VAL A 4 22.22 -27.35 7.35
C VAL A 4 20.71 -27.32 7.63
N LEU A 5 20.28 -27.71 8.84
CA LEU A 5 18.87 -27.66 9.22
C LEU A 5 18.34 -26.23 9.35
N ILE A 6 19.17 -25.30 9.83
CA ILE A 6 18.81 -23.88 9.95
C ILE A 6 18.66 -23.26 8.55
N ILE A 7 19.59 -23.55 7.63
CA ILE A 7 19.51 -23.05 6.25
C ILE A 7 18.25 -23.57 5.55
N VAL A 8 17.93 -24.86 5.71
CA VAL A 8 16.71 -25.45 5.14
C VAL A 8 15.45 -24.82 5.73
N ALA A 9 15.44 -24.54 7.03
CA ALA A 9 14.32 -23.86 7.68
C ALA A 9 14.12 -22.43 7.16
N VAL A 10 15.19 -21.65 7.00
CA VAL A 10 15.12 -20.29 6.46
C VAL A 10 14.62 -20.30 5.01
N VAL A 11 15.12 -21.21 4.17
CA VAL A 11 14.68 -21.35 2.78
C VAL A 11 13.20 -21.73 2.69
N ALA A 12 12.72 -22.63 3.55
CA ALA A 12 11.31 -23.01 3.61
C ALA A 12 10.40 -21.84 4.01
N VAL A 13 10.81 -21.06 5.01
CA VAL A 13 10.07 -19.87 5.46
C VAL A 13 10.01 -18.81 4.34
N LEU A 14 11.13 -18.57 3.66
CA LEU A 14 11.17 -17.65 2.52
C LEU A 14 10.26 -18.10 1.37
N ALA A 15 10.23 -19.39 1.06
CA ALA A 15 9.34 -19.94 0.04
C ALA A 15 7.86 -19.70 0.38
N VAL A 16 7.45 -19.94 1.63
CA VAL A 16 6.07 -19.69 2.10
C VAL A 16 5.71 -18.21 1.99
N ILE A 17 6.60 -17.30 2.41
CA ILE A 17 6.35 -15.85 2.33
C ILE A 17 6.17 -15.43 0.86
N VAL A 18 7.04 -15.90 -0.03
CA VAL A 18 6.94 -15.62 -1.48
C VAL A 18 5.63 -16.16 -2.05
N THR A 19 5.23 -17.39 -1.70
CA THR A 19 3.97 -17.98 -2.15
C THR A 19 2.76 -17.19 -1.64
N VAL A 20 2.75 -16.76 -0.38
CA VAL A 20 1.66 -15.95 0.19
C VAL A 20 1.57 -14.59 -0.48
N VAL A 21 2.70 -13.91 -0.70
CA VAL A 21 2.75 -12.63 -1.40
C VAL A 21 2.29 -12.78 -2.85
N PHE A 22 2.69 -13.86 -3.52
CA PHE A 22 2.30 -14.16 -4.89
C PHE A 22 0.81 -14.48 -5.02
N LEU A 23 0.25 -15.26 -4.09
CA LEU A 23 -1.19 -15.56 -4.02
C LEU A 23 -2.02 -14.31 -3.70
N ARG A 24 -1.53 -13.44 -2.82
CA ARG A 24 -2.17 -12.14 -2.53
C ARG A 24 -2.16 -11.22 -3.75
N ARG A 25 -1.07 -11.19 -4.53
CA ARG A 25 -0.98 -10.40 -5.77
C ARG A 25 -1.82 -10.97 -6.91
N ARG A 26 -2.18 -12.26 -6.88
CA ARG A 26 -3.03 -12.92 -7.87
C ARG A 26 -4.53 -12.87 -7.56
N ARG A 27 -5.00 -12.13 -6.55
CA ARG A 27 -6.44 -11.85 -6.40
C ARG A 27 -6.81 -10.56 -7.16
N PRO A 28 -7.30 -10.64 -8.41
CA PRO A 28 -8.08 -9.54 -8.96
C PRO A 28 -9.39 -9.45 -8.18
N ALA A 29 -9.74 -8.22 -7.79
CA ALA A 29 -11.08 -7.91 -7.33
C ALA A 29 -12.09 -8.25 -8.45
N ARG A 30 -12.80 -9.36 -8.31
CA ARG A 30 -14.06 -9.57 -9.02
C ARG A 30 -15.00 -10.42 -8.17
N ALA A 31 -16.13 -9.79 -7.84
CA ALA A 31 -17.39 -10.35 -7.43
C ALA A 31 -17.46 -11.08 -6.07
N GLY A 32 -18.29 -10.50 -5.19
CA GLY A 32 -19.36 -11.13 -4.42
C GLY A 32 -19.25 -12.59 -3.98
N GLY A 33 -19.56 -12.80 -2.69
CA GLY A 33 -20.20 -14.02 -2.19
C GLY A 33 -19.30 -15.24 -2.13
N GLY A 34 -19.03 -15.70 -0.91
CA GLY A 34 -18.33 -16.97 -0.71
C GLY A 34 -17.81 -17.09 0.69
N GLU A 35 -18.75 -17.17 1.64
CA GLU A 35 -18.54 -17.72 2.97
C GLU A 35 -17.82 -19.07 2.91
N GLU A 36 -16.87 -19.18 3.83
CA GLU A 36 -16.51 -20.33 4.66
C GLU A 36 -17.19 -21.70 4.39
N PRO A 37 -16.44 -22.82 4.44
CA PRO A 37 -17.02 -24.15 4.45
C PRO A 37 -17.49 -24.54 5.86
N ALA A 38 -18.58 -25.31 5.89
CA ALA A 38 -19.06 -26.20 6.96
C ALA A 38 -20.14 -25.69 7.93
N ALA A 39 -21.38 -26.10 7.60
CA ALA A 39 -22.36 -26.76 8.46
C ALA A 39 -22.81 -26.07 9.77
N ILE A 40 -24.05 -25.55 9.77
CA ILE A 40 -25.17 -25.92 10.67
C ILE A 40 -26.46 -25.32 10.05
N GLU A 41 -27.48 -26.15 9.84
CA GLU A 41 -28.82 -25.79 9.32
C GLU A 41 -29.85 -25.67 10.49
N PRO A 42 -31.14 -25.29 10.29
CA PRO A 42 -31.73 -23.94 10.46
C PRO A 42 -32.83 -23.93 11.59
N PRO A 43 -33.78 -22.95 11.74
CA PRO A 43 -34.87 -22.69 10.77
C PRO A 43 -35.46 -21.24 10.66
N ALA A 44 -36.07 -21.01 9.50
CA ALA A 44 -37.35 -20.33 9.22
C ALA A 44 -37.54 -18.81 9.48
N GLY A 45 -37.92 -18.10 8.41
CA GLY A 45 -38.56 -16.78 8.47
C GLY A 45 -38.82 -16.18 7.08
N ALA A 46 -39.91 -16.61 6.45
CA ALA A 46 -40.35 -16.17 5.12
C ALA A 46 -40.95 -14.75 5.12
N GLY A 47 -40.85 -14.06 3.96
CA GLY A 47 -41.90 -13.13 3.49
C GLY A 47 -41.44 -11.74 3.03
N PRO A 48 -41.62 -11.40 1.74
CA PRO A 48 -41.50 -10.04 1.20
C PRO A 48 -42.88 -9.36 1.10
N ALA A 49 -42.96 -8.03 1.22
CA ALA A 49 -44.13 -7.27 0.77
C ALA A 49 -43.76 -5.83 0.37
N ALA A 50 -43.95 -5.54 -0.91
CA ALA A 50 -44.13 -4.21 -1.46
C ALA A 50 -45.40 -3.57 -0.90
N ARG A 51 -45.41 -2.24 -0.75
CA ARG A 51 -46.64 -1.44 -0.69
C ARG A 51 -46.41 -0.06 -1.30
N GLU A 52 -47.19 0.18 -2.34
CA GLU A 52 -47.46 1.42 -3.05
C GLU A 52 -48.88 1.86 -2.63
N GLU A 53 -49.03 3.09 -2.09
CA GLU A 53 -50.29 3.85 -1.99
C GLU A 53 -49.85 5.33 -2.04
N ALA A 54 -50.18 6.20 -3.02
CA ALA A 54 -51.40 6.57 -3.73
C ALA A 54 -52.19 7.73 -3.07
N ARG A 55 -52.20 8.88 -3.80
CA ARG A 55 -53.13 10.04 -3.79
C ARG A 55 -53.19 10.92 -2.53
N GLY A 56 -53.31 12.25 -2.61
CA GLY A 56 -53.55 13.18 -3.71
C GLY A 56 -54.26 14.42 -3.14
N GLU A 57 -54.04 15.61 -3.67
CA GLU A 57 -55.05 16.68 -3.67
C GLU A 57 -54.60 17.76 -4.67
N ALA A 58 -55.53 18.19 -5.52
CA ALA A 58 -55.32 19.07 -6.64
C ALA A 58 -55.43 20.56 -6.25
N ALA A 59 -54.65 21.42 -6.89
CA ALA A 59 -55.06 22.78 -7.23
C ALA A 59 -54.24 23.29 -8.43
N VAL A 60 -54.90 23.45 -9.57
CA VAL A 60 -54.45 24.28 -10.70
C VAL A 60 -55.64 25.19 -11.04
N PRO A 61 -55.40 26.47 -11.37
CA PRO A 61 -55.69 26.91 -12.74
C PRO A 61 -54.59 27.85 -13.29
N THR A 62 -54.06 27.61 -14.51
CA THR A 62 -54.39 28.33 -15.79
C THR A 62 -53.84 29.77 -15.80
N ARG A 63 -53.08 30.34 -16.75
CA ARG A 63 -52.78 30.14 -18.19
C ARG A 63 -51.63 31.11 -18.55
N ALA A 64 -50.79 30.80 -19.55
CA ALA A 64 -50.41 31.68 -20.68
C ALA A 64 -49.13 31.19 -21.37
N THR A 65 -49.29 30.89 -22.66
CA THR A 65 -48.31 30.58 -23.69
C THR A 65 -47.29 31.70 -23.92
N GLY A 66 -46.03 31.32 -24.16
CA GLY A 66 -44.96 32.16 -24.70
C GLY A 66 -43.87 31.29 -25.33
N GLU A 67 -43.65 31.49 -26.62
CA GLU A 67 -42.76 30.76 -27.53
C GLU A 67 -41.26 30.81 -27.19
N ALA A 68 -40.59 29.70 -27.50
CA ALA A 68 -39.24 29.54 -28.06
C ALA A 68 -38.12 30.52 -27.69
N VAL A 69 -37.11 30.03 -26.97
CA VAL A 69 -35.69 30.26 -27.31
C VAL A 69 -34.90 28.96 -27.07
N THR A 70 -34.38 28.40 -28.15
CA THR A 70 -33.37 27.35 -28.20
C THR A 70 -32.10 27.78 -27.48
N GLY A 71 -31.62 26.96 -26.54
CA GLY A 71 -30.30 27.07 -25.94
C GLY A 71 -29.77 25.68 -25.65
N ALA A 72 -29.18 25.07 -26.69
CA ALA A 72 -28.40 23.86 -26.56
C ALA A 72 -27.24 24.10 -25.59
N ALA A 73 -27.31 23.47 -24.43
CA ALA A 73 -26.15 23.11 -23.63
C ALA A 73 -26.55 21.85 -22.88
N GLU A 74 -26.45 20.72 -23.59
CA GLU A 74 -26.35 19.41 -22.99
C GLU A 74 -25.26 19.48 -21.92
N ALA A 75 -25.68 19.44 -20.65
CA ALA A 75 -24.79 19.08 -19.56
C ALA A 75 -24.54 17.58 -19.70
N GLU A 76 -23.72 17.22 -20.68
CA GLU A 76 -23.13 15.90 -20.82
C GLU A 76 -22.23 15.72 -19.59
N ALA A 77 -22.77 15.04 -18.57
CA ALA A 77 -21.99 14.52 -17.48
C ALA A 77 -21.09 13.41 -18.05
N VAL A 78 -19.99 13.82 -18.70
CA VAL A 78 -18.92 12.93 -19.13
C VAL A 78 -18.37 12.30 -17.86
N ALA A 79 -18.73 11.03 -17.66
CA ALA A 79 -18.11 10.16 -16.69
C ALA A 79 -16.61 10.16 -16.97
N ALA A 80 -15.84 10.89 -16.16
CA ALA A 80 -14.40 10.84 -16.18
C ALA A 80 -13.98 9.42 -15.78
N GLU A 81 -13.69 8.61 -16.79
CA GLU A 81 -12.98 7.35 -16.67
C GLU A 81 -11.76 7.60 -15.76
N PRO A 82 -11.50 6.80 -14.71
CA PRO A 82 -10.40 7.07 -13.81
C PRO A 82 -9.10 6.94 -14.59
N ALA A 83 -8.54 8.08 -15.00
CA ALA A 83 -7.26 8.16 -15.69
C ALA A 83 -6.24 7.36 -14.86
N ALA A 84 -5.84 6.20 -15.39
CA ALA A 84 -4.85 5.35 -14.76
C ALA A 84 -3.62 6.21 -14.48
N LYS A 85 -3.17 6.22 -13.22
CA LYS A 85 -1.98 6.98 -12.82
C LYS A 85 -0.84 6.62 -13.77
N PRO A 86 -0.15 7.60 -14.39
CA PRO A 86 0.89 7.31 -15.36
C PRO A 86 1.95 6.41 -14.71
N VAL A 87 2.30 5.33 -15.40
CA VAL A 87 3.37 4.43 -14.96
C VAL A 87 4.68 5.23 -15.04
N PRO A 88 5.44 5.35 -13.94
CA PRO A 88 6.65 6.16 -13.93
C PRO A 88 7.68 5.61 -14.93
N SER A 89 8.36 6.52 -15.62
CA SER A 89 9.40 6.15 -16.58
C SER A 89 10.60 5.48 -15.88
N GLU A 90 11.38 4.68 -16.61
CA GLU A 90 12.59 4.07 -16.04
C GLU A 90 13.59 5.11 -15.53
N GLY A 91 13.70 6.25 -16.22
CA GLY A 91 14.55 7.37 -15.80
C GLY A 91 14.11 7.97 -14.46
N GLU A 92 12.80 8.16 -14.28
CA GLU A 92 12.23 8.61 -13.00
C GLU A 92 12.46 7.59 -11.88
N LEU A 93 12.25 6.30 -12.16
CA LEU A 93 12.48 5.23 -11.18
C LEU A 93 13.94 5.18 -10.74
N ARG A 94 14.87 5.27 -11.69
CA ARG A 94 16.30 5.31 -11.41
C ARG A 94 16.65 6.51 -10.54
N SER A 95 16.29 7.72 -10.98
CA SER A 95 16.62 8.95 -10.24
C SER A 95 16.06 8.91 -8.81
N ARG A 96 14.83 8.40 -8.65
CA ARG A 96 14.19 8.23 -7.34
C ARG A 96 14.90 7.19 -6.47
N VAL A 97 15.28 6.05 -7.02
CA VAL A 97 16.00 5.01 -6.26
C VAL A 97 17.37 5.52 -5.82
N GLU A 98 18.10 6.21 -6.69
CA GLU A 98 19.42 6.77 -6.39
C GLU A 98 19.35 7.86 -5.30
N SER A 99 18.36 8.76 -5.37
CA SER A 99 18.15 9.78 -4.33
C SER A 99 17.73 9.15 -2.99
N GLN A 100 16.77 8.22 -3.01
CA GLN A 100 16.32 7.53 -1.80
C GLN A 100 17.42 6.66 -1.17
N LEU A 101 18.27 6.01 -1.96
CA LEU A 101 19.44 5.29 -1.47
C LEU A 101 20.38 6.22 -0.72
N THR A 102 20.73 7.36 -1.33
CA THR A 102 21.62 8.36 -0.72
C THR A 102 21.05 8.89 0.59
N ASP A 103 19.76 9.20 0.65
CA ASP A 103 19.12 9.66 1.88
C ASP A 103 19.05 8.55 2.94
N SER A 104 18.79 7.30 2.54
CA SER A 104 18.77 6.16 3.46
C SER A 104 20.15 5.86 4.03
N GLU A 105 21.21 6.01 3.23
CA GLU A 105 22.59 5.88 3.69
C GLU A 105 22.96 6.97 4.71
N ARG A 106 22.52 8.22 4.47
CA ARG A 106 22.67 9.30 5.45
C ARG A 106 21.95 8.97 6.75
N MET A 107 20.70 8.52 6.66
CA MET A 107 19.90 8.14 7.84
C MET A 107 20.56 7.01 8.65
N LEU A 108 21.13 6.01 7.98
CA LEU A 108 21.85 4.93 8.64
C LEU A 108 23.14 5.44 9.32
N GLY A 109 23.83 6.40 8.72
CA GLY A 109 24.96 7.10 9.34
C GLY A 109 24.55 7.79 10.65
N GLU A 110 23.46 8.56 10.61
CA GLU A 110 22.90 9.21 11.81
C GLU A 110 22.52 8.19 12.90
N LEU A 111 21.94 7.05 12.53
CA LEU A 111 21.61 6.00 13.50
C LEU A 111 22.85 5.35 14.12
N ARG A 112 23.91 5.15 13.34
CA ARG A 112 25.18 4.62 13.84
C ARG A 112 25.87 5.59 14.79
N GLU A 113 25.88 6.88 14.45
CA GLU A 113 26.39 7.93 15.33
C GLU A 113 25.59 8.01 16.62
N ALA A 114 24.26 7.94 16.53
CA ALA A 114 23.38 7.91 17.70
C ALA A 114 23.58 6.67 18.58
N ALA A 115 23.91 5.51 17.98
CA ALA A 115 24.22 4.29 18.71
C ALA A 115 25.62 4.32 19.35
N ALA A 116 26.56 5.09 18.78
CA ALA A 116 27.93 5.25 19.28
C ALA A 116 28.10 6.41 20.27
N ALA A 117 27.08 7.27 20.44
CA ALA A 117 27.12 8.39 21.37
C ALA A 117 27.29 7.90 22.82
N GLU A 118 28.41 8.25 23.45
CA GLU A 118 28.72 7.87 24.83
C GLU A 118 27.72 8.52 25.80
N GLY A 119 26.96 7.71 26.55
CA GLY A 119 26.14 8.18 27.67
C GLY A 119 24.73 7.58 27.80
N GLY A 120 24.29 6.69 26.91
CA GLY A 120 22.99 6.04 27.00
C GLY A 120 23.01 4.59 26.50
N GLU A 121 22.02 3.79 26.94
CA GLU A 121 21.75 2.48 26.34
C GLU A 121 21.57 2.65 24.82
N PRO A 122 22.21 1.81 24.00
CA PRO A 122 22.08 1.92 22.56
C PRO A 122 20.61 1.75 22.18
N ALA A 123 20.02 2.80 21.61
CA ALA A 123 18.61 2.80 21.18
C ALA A 123 18.34 1.75 20.07
N LEU A 124 19.39 1.19 19.48
CA LEU A 124 19.38 0.18 18.43
C LEU A 124 20.46 -0.86 18.68
N ASP A 125 20.08 -2.13 18.55
CA ASP A 125 21.02 -3.24 18.57
C ASP A 125 21.90 -3.25 17.31
N ALA A 126 23.14 -3.72 17.46
CA ALA A 126 24.09 -3.83 16.35
C ALA A 126 23.54 -4.73 15.22
N GLY A 127 22.78 -5.77 15.55
CA GLY A 127 22.16 -6.68 14.59
C GLY A 127 21.14 -5.98 13.69
N SER A 128 20.28 -5.13 14.25
CA SER A 128 19.35 -4.31 13.44
C SER A 128 20.06 -3.37 12.47
N LEU A 129 21.18 -2.77 12.89
CA LEU A 129 21.97 -1.91 12.00
C LEU A 129 22.59 -2.71 10.85
N GLU A 130 23.11 -3.91 11.11
CA GLU A 130 23.65 -4.82 10.09
C GLU A 130 22.57 -5.23 9.07
N ILE A 131 21.37 -5.59 9.51
CA ILE A 131 20.25 -5.94 8.63
C ILE A 131 19.90 -4.76 7.69
N MET A 132 19.93 -3.52 8.19
CA MET A 132 19.68 -2.34 7.36
C MET A 132 20.79 -2.11 6.32
N VAL A 133 22.05 -2.38 6.68
CA VAL A 133 23.19 -2.31 5.74
C VAL A 133 23.02 -3.31 4.62
N GLU A 134 22.77 -4.58 4.96
CA GLU A 134 22.54 -5.64 3.98
C GLU A 134 21.39 -5.27 3.05
N GLY A 135 20.29 -4.74 3.62
CA GLY A 135 19.15 -4.26 2.84
C GLY A 135 19.54 -3.21 1.80
N LEU A 136 20.38 -2.22 2.16
CA LEU A 136 20.86 -1.20 1.22
C LEU A 136 21.79 -1.79 0.15
N GLU A 137 22.65 -2.74 0.51
CA GLU A 137 23.51 -3.44 -0.44
C GLU A 137 22.70 -4.25 -1.46
N GLU A 138 21.64 -4.91 -1.02
CA GLU A 138 20.71 -5.62 -1.90
C GLU A 138 20.00 -4.66 -2.86
N VAL A 139 19.56 -3.48 -2.39
CA VAL A 139 18.99 -2.45 -3.28
C VAL A 139 20.01 -1.99 -4.31
N ARG A 140 21.27 -1.76 -3.91
CA ARG A 140 22.37 -1.43 -4.86
C ARG A 140 22.62 -2.56 -5.85
N ALA A 141 22.49 -3.82 -5.45
CA ALA A 141 22.62 -4.97 -6.34
C ALA A 141 21.47 -5.02 -7.37
N LEU A 142 20.23 -4.75 -6.93
CA LEU A 142 19.07 -4.64 -7.83
C LEU A 142 19.23 -3.48 -8.82
N ALA A 143 19.70 -2.32 -8.35
CA ALA A 143 19.99 -1.15 -9.20
C ALA A 143 21.07 -1.47 -10.26
N ARG A 144 22.16 -2.16 -9.88
CA ARG A 144 23.19 -2.62 -10.82
C ARG A 144 22.64 -3.55 -11.90
N ARG A 145 21.66 -4.39 -11.55
CA ARG A 145 20.94 -5.28 -12.49
C ARG A 145 19.83 -4.57 -13.27
N LYS A 146 19.66 -3.24 -13.11
CA LYS A 146 18.60 -2.43 -13.71
C LYS A 146 17.18 -2.89 -13.33
N GLN A 147 17.02 -3.56 -12.20
CA GLN A 147 15.72 -4.02 -11.69
C GLN A 147 15.04 -2.91 -10.89
N TRP A 148 14.75 -1.78 -11.54
CA TRP A 148 14.36 -0.52 -10.90
C TRP A 148 13.05 -0.59 -10.10
N SER A 149 12.08 -1.39 -10.55
CA SER A 149 10.82 -1.57 -9.81
C SER A 149 11.02 -2.28 -8.47
N GLN A 150 11.81 -3.36 -8.46
CA GLN A 150 12.15 -4.09 -7.24
C GLN A 150 13.04 -3.26 -6.33
N ALA A 151 14.03 -2.56 -6.92
CA ALA A 151 14.89 -1.65 -6.18
C ALA A 151 14.07 -0.54 -5.51
N ARG A 152 13.09 0.05 -6.21
CA ARG A 152 12.16 1.05 -5.64
C ARG A 152 11.36 0.51 -4.48
N ASP A 153 10.72 -0.64 -4.65
CA ASP A 153 9.85 -1.20 -3.61
C ASP A 153 10.65 -1.53 -2.34
N LYS A 154 11.84 -2.13 -2.50
CA LYS A 154 12.73 -2.47 -1.39
C LYS A 154 13.36 -1.24 -0.74
N CYS A 155 13.83 -0.28 -1.54
CA CYS A 155 14.37 1.00 -1.05
C CYS A 155 13.31 1.78 -0.29
N GLY A 156 12.07 1.83 -0.78
CA GLY A 156 10.96 2.50 -0.11
C GLY A 156 10.62 1.89 1.26
N ALA A 157 10.64 0.56 1.36
CA ALA A 157 10.42 -0.14 2.64
C ALA A 157 11.55 0.15 3.64
N LEU A 158 12.81 0.02 3.22
CA LEU A 158 13.99 0.31 4.05
C LEU A 158 14.01 1.77 4.50
N HIS A 159 13.73 2.71 3.59
CA HIS A 159 13.69 4.14 3.91
C HIS A 159 12.61 4.46 4.96
N ALA A 160 11.45 3.81 4.87
CA ALA A 160 10.40 3.96 5.88
C ALA A 160 10.83 3.40 7.24
N GLN A 161 11.48 2.24 7.28
CA GLN A 161 12.02 1.65 8.51
C GLN A 161 13.08 2.57 9.15
N LEU A 162 14.07 3.03 8.38
CA LEU A 162 15.11 3.96 8.84
C LEU A 162 14.52 5.26 9.38
N SER A 163 13.51 5.81 8.71
CA SER A 163 12.81 7.01 9.16
C SER A 163 12.09 6.82 10.49
N LEU A 164 11.46 5.66 10.69
CA LEU A 164 10.78 5.33 11.95
C LEU A 164 11.79 5.16 13.09
N LEU A 165 12.88 4.43 12.83
CA LEU A 165 13.95 4.23 13.79
C LEU A 165 14.57 5.58 14.20
N LEU A 166 14.94 6.43 13.25
CA LEU A 166 15.47 7.77 13.55
C LEU A 166 14.54 8.60 14.41
N ARG A 167 13.24 8.60 14.10
CA ARG A 167 12.25 9.32 14.91
C ARG A 167 12.17 8.75 16.33
N SER A 168 12.25 7.43 16.48
CA SER A 168 12.23 6.79 17.80
C SER A 168 13.48 7.13 18.61
N THR A 169 14.66 7.06 17.99
CA THR A 169 15.94 7.40 18.62
C THR A 169 15.98 8.86 19.05
N ARG A 170 15.55 9.80 18.20
CA ARG A 170 15.51 11.23 18.54
C ARG A 170 14.53 11.53 19.69
N ARG A 171 13.38 10.83 19.75
CA ARG A 171 12.45 10.97 20.88
C ARG A 171 13.05 10.45 22.18
N GLY A 172 13.78 9.33 22.14
CA GLY A 172 14.47 8.76 23.29
C GLY A 172 15.56 9.68 23.84
N GLN A 173 16.25 10.43 22.98
CA GLN A 173 17.30 11.39 23.39
C GLN A 173 16.76 12.69 23.98
N SER A 174 15.51 13.06 23.66
CA SER A 174 14.86 14.28 24.16
C SER A 174 14.12 14.11 25.49
N SER A 175 14.03 12.87 25.99
CA SER A 175 13.38 12.51 27.25
C SER A 175 14.40 12.32 28.38
#